data_AF-A0A1V6FWV9-F1
#
_entry.id   AF-A0A1V6FWV9-F1
#
_cell.length_a   1.000
_cell.length_b   1.000
_cell.length_c   1.000
_cell.angle_alpha   90.00
_cell.angle_beta   90.00
_cell.angle_gamma   90.00
#
_symmetry.space_group_name_H-M   'P 1'
#
loop_
_entity.id
_entity.type
_entity.pdbx_description
1 polymer ?
#
loop_
_entity_poly.entity_id
_entity_poly.type
_entity_poly.pdbx_seq_one_letter_code
_entity_poly.pdbx_strand_id
1 'polypeptide(L)'
;MDKELLGKILIVISIIGFISTISISSFTLITLNYTYEKALPLFDKIDSMKIYVDNLDENLEEFSLYLNDIDTEIYKQKINEIKSFVNTLNSIGLGSLVSSFNDDLDQIQIVIDNIEDLKTNLNYAKTDFSTIQSSLQEYENIKGNLVSFIGTLRIYILCVMTYCIILNGILLYVGYYLLKLNRL
;
A
#
# COMPACT_ATOMS: atom_id res chain seq x y z
N MET A 1 -24.54 -55.75 -15.56
CA MET A 1 -24.08 -54.88 -16.66
C MET A 1 -23.02 -55.64 -17.44
N ASP A 2 -23.12 -55.71 -18.77
CA ASP A 2 -22.14 -56.40 -19.61
C ASP A 2 -20.78 -55.66 -19.59
N LYS A 3 -19.67 -56.41 -19.63
CA LYS A 3 -18.30 -55.87 -19.63
C LYS A 3 -18.06 -54.98 -20.84
N GLU A 4 -18.67 -55.29 -21.99
CA GLU A 4 -18.59 -54.45 -23.19
C GLU A 4 -19.27 -53.09 -22.98
N LEU A 5 -20.48 -53.10 -22.40
CA LEU A 5 -21.22 -51.88 -22.09
C LEU A 5 -20.47 -51.02 -21.07
N LEU A 6 -19.91 -51.64 -20.02
CA LEU A 6 -19.06 -50.97 -19.03
C LEU A 6 -17.81 -50.34 -19.68
N GLY A 7 -17.12 -51.07 -20.56
CA GLY A 7 -15.93 -50.56 -21.27
C GLY A 7 -16.24 -49.35 -22.16
N LYS A 8 -17.34 -49.38 -22.92
CA LYS A 8 -17.80 -48.24 -23.73
C LYS A 8 -18.13 -47.03 -22.86
N ILE A 9 -18.84 -47.24 -21.75
CA ILE A 9 -19.19 -46.17 -20.80
C ILE A 9 -17.94 -45.53 -20.20
N LEU A 10 -16.95 -46.33 -19.77
CA LEU A 10 -15.70 -45.82 -19.19
C LEU A 10 -14.90 -44.98 -20.18
N ILE A 11 -14.85 -45.38 -21.45
CA ILE A 11 -14.18 -44.59 -22.50
C ILE A 11 -14.89 -43.24 -22.69
N VAL A 12 -16.22 -43.25 -22.82
CA VAL A 12 -17.00 -42.02 -23.02
C VAL A 12 -16.83 -41.07 -21.83
N ILE A 13 -16.94 -41.58 -20.60
CA ILE A 13 -16.77 -40.78 -19.38
C ILE A 13 -15.34 -40.22 -19.31
N SER A 14 -14.32 -41.02 -19.64
CA SER A 14 -12.93 -40.55 -19.64
C SER A 14 -12.68 -39.42 -20.66
N ILE A 15 -13.21 -39.53 -21.88
CA ILE A 15 -13.06 -38.49 -22.91
C ILE A 15 -13.74 -37.19 -22.46
N ILE A 16 -14.99 -37.28 -21.97
CA ILE A 16 -15.73 -36.13 -21.44
C ILE A 16 -14.99 -35.51 -20.24
N GLY A 17 -14.50 -36.35 -19.33
CA GLY A 17 -13.74 -35.93 -18.16
C GLY A 17 -12.43 -35.24 -18.52
N PHE A 18 -11.72 -35.73 -19.54
CA PHE A 18 -10.48 -35.11 -20.03
C PHE A 18 -10.74 -33.73 -20.64
N ILE A 19 -11.73 -33.60 -21.53
CA ILE A 19 -12.12 -32.31 -22.12
C ILE A 19 -12.52 -31.34 -21.00
N SER A 20 -13.38 -31.77 -20.09
CA SER A 20 -13.86 -30.94 -18.98
C SER A 20 -12.72 -30.49 -18.08
N THR A 21 -11.77 -31.37 -17.75
CA THR A 21 -10.58 -31.05 -16.94
C THR A 21 -9.77 -29.94 -17.60
N ILE A 22 -9.42 -30.09 -18.88
CA ILE A 22 -8.61 -29.09 -19.61
C ILE A 22 -9.37 -27.77 -19.70
N SER A 23 -10.65 -27.81 -20.07
CA SER A 23 -11.46 -26.60 -20.22
C SER A 23 -11.59 -25.83 -18.91
N ILE A 24 -11.93 -26.51 -17.80
CA ILE A 24 -12.11 -25.87 -16.50
C ILE A 24 -10.79 -25.30 -16.00
N SER A 25 -9.71 -26.10 -15.99
CA SER A 25 -8.40 -25.64 -15.51
C SER A 25 -7.86 -24.47 -16.34
N SER A 26 -8.02 -24.51 -17.66
CA SER A 26 -7.61 -23.42 -18.56
C SER A 26 -8.41 -22.14 -18.29
N PHE A 27 -9.74 -22.26 -18.18
CA PHE A 27 -10.60 -21.13 -17.86
C PHE A 27 -10.22 -20.51 -16.50
N THR A 28 -10.05 -21.32 -15.47
CA THR A 28 -9.66 -20.84 -14.14
C THR A 28 -8.30 -20.14 -14.16
N LEU A 29 -7.30 -20.66 -14.87
CA LEU A 29 -5.99 -20.01 -15.01
C LEU A 29 -6.09 -18.68 -15.76
N ILE A 30 -6.85 -18.62 -16.85
CA ILE A 30 -7.07 -17.39 -17.62
C ILE A 30 -7.73 -16.33 -16.73
N THR A 31 -8.80 -16.69 -16.03
CA THR A 31 -9.50 -15.77 -15.12
C THR A 31 -8.60 -15.28 -13.99
N LEU A 32 -7.81 -16.17 -13.40
CA LEU A 32 -6.84 -15.81 -12.35
C LEU A 32 -5.80 -14.83 -12.86
N ASN A 33 -5.19 -15.11 -14.02
CA ASN A 33 -4.17 -14.24 -14.62
C ASN A 33 -4.74 -12.88 -14.99
N TYR A 34 -5.90 -12.86 -15.65
CA TYR A 34 -6.58 -11.62 -16.02
C TYR A 34 -6.91 -10.74 -14.82
N THR A 35 -7.37 -11.36 -13.72
CA THR A 35 -7.71 -10.64 -12.49
C THR A 35 -6.46 -10.06 -11.84
N TYR A 36 -5.36 -10.82 -11.82
CA TYR A 36 -4.08 -10.34 -11.32
C TYR A 36 -3.49 -9.21 -12.17
N GLU A 37 -3.52 -9.33 -13.50
CA GLU A 37 -3.09 -8.27 -14.43
C GLU A 37 -3.88 -6.98 -14.24
N LYS A 38 -5.18 -7.08 -13.97
CA LYS A 38 -6.01 -5.90 -13.64
C LYS A 38 -5.66 -5.25 -12.30
N ALA A 39 -5.17 -6.02 -11.34
CA ALA A 39 -4.75 -5.51 -10.04
C ALA A 39 -3.36 -4.87 -10.07
N LEU A 40 -2.50 -5.27 -11.02
CA LEU A 40 -1.11 -4.82 -11.10
C LEU A 40 -0.96 -3.28 -11.15
N PRO A 41 -1.72 -2.53 -11.98
CA PRO A 41 -1.61 -1.07 -12.02
C PRO A 41 -2.02 -0.39 -10.71
N LEU A 42 -2.90 -1.03 -9.92
CA LEU A 42 -3.25 -0.50 -8.59
C LEU A 42 -2.06 -0.66 -7.65
N PHE A 43 -1.37 -1.79 -7.70
CA PHE A 43 -0.16 -2.01 -6.91
C PHE A 43 0.95 -1.02 -7.26
N ASP A 44 1.22 -0.83 -8.56
CA ASP A 44 2.25 0.13 -9.02
C ASP A 44 1.95 1.57 -8.54
N LYS A 45 0.66 1.95 -8.53
CA LYS A 45 0.24 3.26 -8.02
C LYS A 45 0.48 3.39 -6.52
N ILE A 46 0.13 2.37 -5.73
CA ILE A 46 0.33 2.41 -4.28
C ILE A 46 1.82 2.37 -3.93
N ASP A 47 2.63 1.58 -4.66
CA ASP A 47 4.09 1.60 -4.52
C ASP A 47 4.66 2.99 -4.79
N SER A 48 4.18 3.65 -5.85
CA SER A 48 4.57 5.03 -6.16
C SER A 48 4.18 5.99 -5.04
N MET A 49 2.95 5.86 -4.51
CA MET A 49 2.50 6.65 -3.35
C MET A 49 3.40 6.43 -2.14
N LYS A 50 3.83 5.20 -1.88
CA LYS A 50 4.75 4.89 -0.79
C LYS A 50 6.06 5.65 -0.93
N ILE A 51 6.68 5.63 -2.11
CA ILE A 51 7.91 6.39 -2.36
C ILE A 51 7.72 7.89 -2.10
N TYR A 52 6.58 8.46 -2.50
CA TYR A 52 6.27 9.86 -2.23
C TYR A 52 6.09 10.14 -0.73
N VAL A 53 5.43 9.25 0.00
CA VAL A 53 5.22 9.39 1.44
C VAL A 53 6.54 9.28 2.20
N ASP A 54 7.40 8.32 1.85
CA ASP A 54 8.70 8.13 2.48
C ASP A 54 9.59 9.39 2.30
N ASN A 55 9.64 9.95 1.08
CA ASN A 55 10.36 11.20 0.83
C ASN A 55 9.74 12.39 1.58
N LEU A 56 8.41 12.49 1.62
CA LEU A 56 7.74 13.56 2.34
C LEU A 56 8.04 13.50 3.85
N ASP A 57 8.10 12.30 4.44
CA ASP A 57 8.47 12.12 5.84
C ASP A 57 9.88 12.63 6.15
N GLU A 58 10.87 12.28 5.31
CA GLU A 58 12.24 12.81 5.43
C GLU A 58 12.26 14.35 5.39
N ASN A 59 11.50 14.96 4.45
CA ASN A 59 11.42 16.42 4.35
C ASN A 59 10.69 17.07 5.55
N LEU A 60 9.64 16.44 6.08
CA LEU A 60 8.94 16.92 7.27
C LEU A 60 9.82 16.81 8.52
N GLU A 61 10.65 15.77 8.60
CA GLU A 61 11.64 15.59 9.65
C GLU A 61 12.66 16.74 9.62
N GLU A 62 13.24 17.03 8.45
CA GLU A 62 14.20 18.12 8.27
C GLU A 62 13.57 19.49 8.58
N PHE A 63 12.37 19.75 8.06
CA PHE A 63 11.64 20.99 8.34
C PHE A 63 11.33 21.17 9.83
N SER A 64 10.98 20.07 10.52
CA SER A 64 10.76 20.09 11.96
C SER A 64 12.01 20.43 12.75
N LEU A 65 13.18 19.97 12.31
CA LEU A 65 14.46 20.33 12.95
C LEU A 65 14.71 21.84 12.82
N TYR A 66 14.58 22.38 11.61
CA TYR A 66 14.76 23.82 11.38
C TYR A 66 13.80 24.69 12.19
N LEU A 67 12.53 24.28 12.35
CA LEU A 67 11.60 25.02 13.18
C LEU A 67 11.91 24.92 14.67
N ASN A 68 12.33 23.75 15.14
CA ASN A 68 12.67 23.54 16.55
C ASN A 68 13.95 24.29 16.95
N ASP A 69 14.86 24.55 16.02
CA ASP A 69 16.04 25.40 16.25
C ASP A 69 15.67 26.88 16.52
N ILE A 70 14.45 27.31 16.17
CA ILE A 70 13.96 28.66 16.47
C ILE A 70 13.43 28.69 17.90
N ASP A 71 14.21 29.25 18.83
CA ASP A 71 13.79 29.47 20.22
C ASP A 71 12.84 30.69 20.34
N THR A 72 11.56 30.44 20.07
CA THR A 72 10.48 31.43 20.09
C THR A 72 10.33 32.11 21.45
N GLU A 73 10.61 31.40 22.55
CA GLU A 73 10.57 31.92 23.91
C GLU A 73 11.68 32.93 24.16
N ILE A 74 12.92 32.64 23.75
CA ILE A 74 14.02 33.61 23.82
C ILE A 74 13.70 34.86 23.00
N TYR A 75 13.13 34.72 21.80
CA TYR A 75 12.78 35.88 20.97
C TYR A 75 11.66 36.72 21.60
N LYS A 76 10.61 36.08 22.15
CA LYS A 76 9.55 36.77 22.91
C LYS A 76 10.11 37.54 24.10
N GLN A 77 11.02 36.92 24.86
CA GLN A 77 11.68 37.58 25.99
C GLN A 77 12.45 38.82 25.54
N LYS A 78 13.27 38.70 24.49
CA LYS A 78 14.03 39.84 23.94
C LYS A 78 13.14 40.96 23.44
N ILE A 79 12.02 40.66 22.78
CA ILE A 79 11.05 41.68 22.36
C ILE A 79 10.47 42.41 23.56
N ASN A 80 10.10 41.70 24.62
CA ASN A 80 9.57 42.32 25.84
C ASN A 80 10.62 43.23 26.51
N GLU A 81 11.89 42.81 26.53
CA GLU A 81 13.00 43.63 27.01
C GLU A 81 13.16 44.92 26.18
N ILE A 82 13.09 44.82 24.85
CA ILE A 82 13.18 45.98 23.95
C ILE A 82 11.96 46.89 24.13
N LYS A 83 10.74 46.35 24.23
CA LYS A 83 9.52 47.14 24.51
C LYS A 83 9.64 47.93 25.81
N SER A 84 10.17 47.29 26.87
CA SER A 84 10.45 47.95 28.15
C SER A 84 11.46 49.10 28.01
N PHE A 85 12.53 48.89 27.24
CA PHE A 85 13.52 49.92 26.96
C PHE A 85 12.94 51.09 26.15
N VAL A 86 12.17 50.81 25.09
CA VAL A 86 11.45 51.83 24.29
C VAL A 86 10.52 52.66 25.17
N ASN A 87 9.77 52.03 26.06
CA ASN A 87 8.91 52.73 27.02
C ASN A 87 9.70 53.63 27.98
N THR A 88 10.88 53.18 28.42
CA THR A 88 11.78 53.98 29.25
C THR A 88 12.25 55.23 28.48
N LEU A 89 12.70 55.07 27.23
CA LEU A 89 13.10 56.19 26.37
C LEU A 89 11.95 57.17 26.11
N ASN A 90 10.74 56.67 25.89
CA ASN A 90 9.53 57.50 25.79
C ASN A 90 9.32 58.36 27.05
N SER A 91 9.46 57.76 28.24
CA SER A 91 9.21 58.45 29.51
C SER A 91 10.24 59.54 29.86
N ILE A 92 11.46 59.47 29.32
CA ILE A 92 12.49 60.51 29.48
C ILE A 92 12.50 61.54 28.34
N GLY A 93 11.49 61.52 27.45
CA GLY A 93 11.30 62.51 26.39
C GLY A 93 12.04 62.22 25.08
N LEU A 94 12.61 61.02 24.90
CA LEU A 94 13.29 60.59 23.67
C LEU A 94 12.39 59.79 22.72
N GLY A 95 11.08 59.86 22.91
CA GLY A 95 10.14 58.96 22.23
C GLY A 95 10.04 59.11 20.71
N SER A 96 10.29 60.31 20.18
CA SER A 96 10.33 60.53 18.73
C SER A 96 11.46 59.77 18.01
N LEU A 97 12.48 59.32 18.74
CA LEU A 97 13.59 58.52 18.18
C LEU A 97 13.24 57.03 18.06
N VAL A 98 12.24 56.57 18.82
CA VAL A 98 11.89 55.15 18.93
C VAL A 98 10.43 54.85 18.59
N SER A 99 9.68 55.84 18.08
CA SER A 99 8.26 55.68 17.79
C SER A 99 7.97 54.63 16.72
N SER A 100 8.87 54.41 15.77
CA SER A 100 8.73 53.36 14.73
C SER A 100 9.04 51.95 15.25
N PHE A 101 9.77 51.82 16.36
CA PHE A 101 10.15 50.51 16.88
C PHE A 101 8.96 49.73 17.45
N ASN A 102 7.93 50.40 17.99
CA ASN A 102 6.78 49.69 18.56
C ASN A 102 6.02 48.89 17.49
N ASP A 103 5.76 49.50 16.34
CA ASP A 103 5.06 48.82 15.24
C ASP A 103 5.90 47.65 14.69
N ASP A 104 7.21 47.85 14.53
CA ASP A 104 8.13 46.79 14.11
C ASP A 104 8.20 45.64 15.12
N LEU A 105 8.23 45.93 16.42
CA LEU A 105 8.25 44.91 17.47
C LEU A 105 6.95 44.10 17.53
N ASP A 106 5.80 44.74 17.28
CA ASP A 106 4.52 44.05 17.18
C ASP A 106 4.47 43.12 15.95
N GLN A 107 5.01 43.56 14.80
CA GLN A 107 5.14 42.70 13.62
C GLN A 107 6.05 41.50 13.86
N ILE A 108 7.20 41.69 14.52
CA ILE A 108 8.10 40.58 14.86
C ILE A 108 7.41 39.62 15.83
N GLN A 109 6.64 40.13 16.80
CA GLN A 109 5.89 39.28 17.72
C GLN A 109 4.86 38.41 17.00
N ILE A 110 4.13 38.97 16.03
CA ILE A 110 3.21 38.20 15.16
C ILE A 110 3.97 37.09 14.40
N VAL A 111 5.16 37.38 13.87
CA VAL A 111 5.97 36.38 13.17
C VAL A 111 6.37 35.24 14.12
N ILE A 112 6.74 35.54 15.35
CA ILE A 112 7.10 34.51 16.34
C ILE A 112 5.89 33.65 16.70
N ASP A 113 4.73 34.27 16.93
CA ASP A 113 3.50 33.53 17.23
C ASP A 113 3.10 32.63 16.05
N ASN A 114 3.24 33.10 14.81
CA ASN A 114 3.03 32.28 13.61
C ASN A 114 4.01 31.09 13.54
N ILE A 115 5.25 31.24 13.99
CA ILE A 115 6.23 30.14 14.05
C ILE A 115 5.80 29.10 15.11
N GLU A 116 5.28 29.55 16.25
CA GLU A 116 4.72 28.67 17.30
C GLU A 116 3.53 27.85 16.77
N ASP A 117 2.63 28.51 16.05
CA ASP A 117 1.48 27.87 15.40
C ASP A 117 1.95 26.87 14.34
N LEU A 118 2.97 27.23 13.56
CA LEU A 118 3.56 26.37 12.53
C LEU A 118 4.19 25.12 13.15
N LYS A 119 4.92 25.22 14.27
CA LYS A 119 5.44 24.05 15.03
C LYS A 119 4.31 23.11 15.43
N THR A 120 3.22 23.68 15.95
CA THR A 120 2.05 22.92 16.40
C THR A 120 1.36 22.22 15.24
N ASN A 121 1.10 22.93 14.14
CA ASN A 121 0.49 22.40 12.94
C ASN A 121 1.35 21.30 12.28
N LEU A 122 2.67 21.45 12.30
CA LEU A 122 3.58 20.43 11.80
C LEU A 122 3.49 19.13 12.61
N ASN A 123 3.36 19.20 13.94
CA ASN A 123 3.19 18.02 14.77
C ASN A 123 1.88 17.26 14.46
N TYR A 124 0.78 18.00 14.21
CA TYR A 124 -0.46 17.39 13.75
C TYR A 124 -0.28 16.73 12.38
N ALA A 125 0.34 17.43 11.42
CA ALA A 125 0.61 16.89 10.10
C ALA A 125 1.47 15.60 10.17
N LYS A 126 2.53 15.58 11.00
CA LYS A 126 3.33 14.37 11.23
C LYS A 126 2.51 13.20 11.77
N THR A 127 1.59 13.46 12.68
CA THR A 127 0.70 12.43 13.24
C THR A 127 -0.22 11.83 12.17
N ASP A 128 -0.82 12.68 11.34
CA ASP A 128 -1.67 12.25 10.23
C ASP A 128 -0.86 11.46 9.19
N PHE A 129 0.35 11.93 8.86
CA PHE A 129 1.25 11.23 7.95
C PHE A 129 1.74 9.88 8.48
N SER A 130 1.99 9.76 9.78
CA SER A 130 2.34 8.47 10.41
C SER A 130 1.22 7.43 10.24
N THR A 131 -0.04 7.86 10.28
CA THR A 131 -1.19 6.97 10.02
C THR A 131 -1.20 6.47 8.56
N ILE A 132 -0.87 7.34 7.61
CA ILE A 132 -0.74 6.99 6.19
C ILE A 132 0.43 6.00 6.00
N GLN A 133 1.59 6.26 6.63
CA GLN A 133 2.74 5.34 6.59
C GLN A 133 2.40 3.95 7.14
N SER A 134 1.72 3.88 8.28
CA SER A 134 1.28 2.61 8.85
C SER A 134 0.36 1.85 7.89
N SER A 135 -0.56 2.56 7.22
CA SER A 135 -1.46 1.96 6.24
C SER A 135 -0.71 1.43 5.01
N LEU A 136 0.34 2.13 4.58
CA LEU A 136 1.19 1.70 3.46
C LEU A 136 2.09 0.51 3.83
N GLN A 137 2.56 0.42 5.08
CA GLN A 137 3.25 -0.78 5.57
C GLN A 137 2.33 -1.99 5.63
N GLU A 138 1.08 -1.82 6.10
CA GLU A 138 0.09 -2.89 6.07
C GLU A 138 -0.21 -3.34 4.63
N TYR A 139 -0.30 -2.39 3.70
CA TYR A 139 -0.45 -2.68 2.28
C TYR A 139 0.67 -3.59 1.73
N GLU A 140 1.93 -3.40 2.11
CA GLU A 140 3.02 -4.27 1.63
C GLU A 140 2.83 -5.73 2.06
N ASN A 141 2.40 -5.93 3.30
CA ASN A 141 2.07 -7.27 3.81
C ASN A 141 0.91 -7.88 3.02
N ILE A 142 -0.15 -7.11 2.77
CA ILE A 142 -1.32 -7.56 1.99
C ILE A 142 -0.90 -7.91 0.56
N LYS A 143 -0.11 -7.05 -0.10
CA LYS A 143 0.41 -7.27 -1.46
C LYS A 143 1.24 -8.55 -1.52
N GLY A 144 2.18 -8.75 -0.60
CA GLY A 144 3.02 -9.95 -0.53
C GLY A 144 2.19 -11.22 -0.35
N ASN A 145 1.21 -11.18 0.56
CA ASN A 145 0.29 -12.29 0.81
C ASN A 145 -0.55 -12.62 -0.43
N LEU A 146 -1.08 -11.61 -1.13
CA LEU A 146 -1.85 -11.79 -2.36
C LEU A 146 -1.01 -12.41 -3.48
N VAL A 147 0.21 -11.92 -3.70
CA VAL A 147 1.13 -12.47 -4.72
C VAL A 147 1.45 -13.94 -4.42
N SER A 148 1.75 -14.25 -3.16
CA SER A 148 2.03 -15.62 -2.71
C SER A 148 0.81 -16.54 -2.87
N PHE A 149 -0.38 -16.06 -2.50
CA PHE A 149 -1.63 -16.78 -2.66
C PHE A 149 -1.92 -17.10 -4.14
N ILE A 150 -1.76 -16.12 -5.03
CA ILE A 150 -1.96 -16.30 -6.48
C ILE A 150 -0.96 -17.31 -7.04
N GLY A 151 0.31 -17.24 -6.63
CA GLY A 151 1.33 -18.22 -7.00
C GLY A 151 0.97 -19.64 -6.56
N THR A 152 0.54 -19.78 -5.31
CA THR A 152 0.09 -21.07 -4.74
C THR A 152 -1.13 -21.61 -5.49
N LEU A 153 -2.10 -20.75 -5.78
CA LEU A 153 -3.32 -21.12 -6.50
C LEU A 153 -3.02 -21.58 -7.93
N ARG A 154 -2.09 -20.92 -8.64
CA ARG A 154 -1.63 -21.37 -9.97
C ARG A 154 -1.06 -22.79 -9.93
N ILE A 155 -0.16 -23.05 -8.97
CA ILE A 155 0.44 -24.37 -8.78
C ILE A 155 -0.64 -25.41 -8.46
N TYR A 156 -1.56 -25.06 -7.55
CA TYR A 156 -2.66 -25.93 -7.18
C TYR A 156 -3.53 -26.32 -8.40
N ILE A 157 -3.91 -25.35 -9.24
CA ILE A 157 -4.71 -25.62 -10.45
C ILE A 157 -3.95 -26.56 -11.40
N LEU A 158 -2.65 -26.35 -11.61
CA LEU A 158 -1.83 -27.20 -12.47
C LEU A 158 -1.68 -28.62 -11.91
N CYS A 159 -1.50 -28.76 -10.60
CA CYS A 159 -1.44 -30.06 -9.93
C CYS A 159 -2.76 -30.82 -10.06
N VAL A 160 -3.90 -30.15 -9.83
CA VAL A 160 -5.24 -30.76 -9.98
C VAL A 160 -5.49 -31.13 -11.44
N MET A 161 -5.13 -30.26 -12.40
CA MET A 161 -5.25 -30.55 -13.83
C MET A 161 -4.48 -31.82 -14.21
N THR A 162 -3.22 -31.91 -13.77
CA THR A 162 -2.34 -33.05 -14.03
C THR A 162 -2.89 -34.33 -13.41
N TYR A 163 -3.33 -34.26 -12.15
CA TYR A 163 -3.96 -35.39 -11.46
C TYR A 163 -5.20 -35.91 -12.19
N CYS A 164 -6.11 -35.01 -12.58
CA CYS A 164 -7.32 -35.37 -13.30
C CYS A 164 -7.02 -35.93 -14.70
N ILE A 165 -6.00 -35.41 -15.39
CA ILE A 165 -5.53 -35.96 -16.67
C ILE A 165 -5.07 -37.41 -16.50
N ILE A 166 -4.25 -37.70 -15.48
CA ILE A 166 -3.75 -39.05 -15.20
C ILE A 166 -4.92 -39.99 -14.87
N LEU A 167 -5.84 -39.55 -14.01
CA LEU A 167 -7.02 -40.34 -13.63
C LEU A 167 -7.87 -40.70 -14.85
N ASN A 168 -8.17 -39.72 -15.71
CA ASN A 168 -8.93 -39.96 -16.94
C ASN A 168 -8.18 -40.90 -17.89
N GLY A 169 -6.85 -40.78 -18.00
CA GLY A 169 -6.02 -41.69 -18.79
C GLY A 169 -6.09 -43.14 -18.30
N ILE A 170 -6.07 -43.37 -16.98
CA ILE A 170 -6.25 -44.70 -16.39
C ILE A 170 -7.65 -45.25 -16.69
N LEU A 171 -8.70 -44.44 -16.54
CA LEU A 171 -10.08 -44.83 -16.87
C LEU A 171 -10.23 -45.22 -18.34
N LEU A 172 -9.57 -44.48 -19.24
CA LEU A 172 -9.54 -44.78 -20.68
C LEU A 172 -8.90 -46.14 -20.93
N TYR A 173 -7.74 -46.38 -20.31
CA TYR A 173 -6.99 -47.63 -20.44
C TYR A 173 -7.80 -48.83 -19.95
N VAL A 174 -8.43 -48.73 -18.78
CA VAL A 174 -9.28 -49.80 -18.22
C VAL A 174 -10.49 -50.05 -19.12
N GLY A 175 -11.15 -48.98 -19.60
CA GLY A 175 -12.27 -49.10 -20.54
C GLY A 175 -11.88 -49.82 -21.83
N TYR A 176 -10.72 -49.47 -22.39
CA TYR A 176 -10.17 -50.13 -23.57
C TYR A 176 -9.82 -51.61 -23.31
N TYR A 177 -9.19 -51.91 -22.18
CA TYR A 177 -8.81 -53.27 -21.81
C TYR A 177 -10.03 -54.19 -21.66
N LEU A 178 -11.11 -53.70 -21.05
CA LEU A 178 -12.38 -54.44 -20.92
C LEU A 178 -13.02 -54.76 -22.28
N LEU A 179 -12.92 -53.85 -23.25
CA LEU A 179 -13.39 -54.10 -24.61
C LEU A 179 -12.54 -55.12 -25.37
N LYS A 180 -11.22 -55.12 -25.14
CA LYS A 180 -10.29 -56.05 -25.78
C LYS A 180 -10.45 -57.48 -25.25
N LEU A 181 -10.72 -57.63 -23.96
CA LEU A 181 -10.95 -58.94 -23.31
C LEU A 181 -12.20 -59.67 -23.80
N ASN A 182 -13.21 -58.94 -24.28
CA ASN A 182 -14.44 -59.54 -24.83
C ASN A 182 -14.29 -60.00 -26.31
N ARG A 183 -13.12 -59.76 -26.93
CA ARG A 183 -12.80 -60.22 -28.30
C ARG A 183 -12.01 -61.53 -28.36
N LEU A 184 -11.62 -62.08 -27.20
CA LEU A 184 -10.96 -63.39 -27.00
C LEU A 184 -12.00 -64.42 -26.55
#